data_AF-A0A820KHK6-F1
#
_entry.id   AF-A0A820KHK6-F1
#
_cell.length_a   1.000
_cell.length_b   1.000
_cell.length_c   1.000
_cell.angle_alpha   90.00
_cell.angle_beta   90.00
_cell.angle_gamma   90.00
#
_symmetry.space_group_name_H-M   'P 1'
#
loop_
_entity.id
_entity.type
_entity.pdbx_description
1 polymer ?
#
loop_
_entity_poly.entity_id
_entity_poly.type
_entity_poly.pdbx_seq_one_letter_code
_entity_poly.pdbx_strand_id
1 'polypeptide(L)' 'MLINRLFQREKKWLLICKPTEDGFDVNDFHRLYNNRGTTLTLIQIRNYLHMKKHDSIFDGYTTKPWPSQHGFYHDP' A
#
# COMPACT_ATOMS: atom_id res chain seq x y z
N MET A 1 14.51 -24.33 -9.18
CA MET A 1 13.26 -23.71 -8.69
C MET A 1 13.58 -22.84 -7.46
N LEU A 2 13.96 -21.57 -7.68
CA LEU A 2 14.52 -20.67 -6.65
C LEU A 2 13.46 -19.82 -5.91
N ILE A 3 12.27 -19.67 -6.49
CA ILE A 3 11.22 -18.76 -6.03
C ILE A 3 10.71 -19.13 -4.62
N ASN A 4 10.62 -20.43 -4.30
CA ASN A 4 10.08 -20.88 -3.01
C ASN A 4 10.97 -20.56 -1.80
N ARG A 5 12.26 -20.26 -1.99
CA ARG A 5 13.17 -19.93 -0.86
C ARG A 5 13.04 -18.48 -0.38
N LEU A 6 12.58 -17.57 -1.23
CA LEU A 6 12.43 -16.14 -0.87
C LEU A 6 11.22 -15.88 0.04
N PHE A 7 10.28 -16.83 0.13
CA PHE A 7 9.07 -16.73 0.95
C PHE A 7 9.11 -17.58 2.23
N GLN A 8 10.27 -18.08 2.66
CA GLN A 8 10.39 -18.97 3.83
C GLN A 8 10.14 -18.32 5.20
N ARG A 9 10.01 -17.00 5.27
CA ARG A 9 9.51 -16.31 6.46
C ARG A 9 8.14 -15.73 6.16
N GLU A 10 7.12 -16.18 6.89
CA GLU A 10 5.84 -15.48 6.93
C GLU A 10 6.08 -14.03 7.34
N LYS A 11 5.95 -13.11 6.37
CA LYS A 11 5.89 -11.69 6.67
C LYS A 11 4.49 -11.41 7.22
N LYS A 12 4.41 -11.17 8.53
CA LYS A 12 3.20 -10.64 9.15
C LYS A 12 3.08 -9.17 8.79
N TRP A 13 2.07 -8.84 8.00
CA TRP A 13 1.72 -7.48 7.66
C TRP A 13 0.80 -6.90 8.73
N LEU A 14 1.10 -5.68 9.18
CA LEU A 14 0.20 -4.91 10.04
C LEU A 14 -0.63 -4.01 9.14
N LEU A 15 -1.96 -4.07 9.26
CA LEU A 15 -2.83 -3.10 8.61
C LEU A 15 -2.63 -1.74 9.29
N ILE A 16 -2.09 -0.77 8.55
CA ILE A 16 -1.79 0.57 9.07
C ILE A 16 -2.83 1.62 8.70
N CYS A 17 -3.57 1.41 7.61
CA CYS A 17 -4.62 2.30 7.17
C CYS A 17 -5.61 1.55 6.27
N LYS A 18 -6.88 1.83 6.48
CA LYS A 18 -7.99 1.43 5.63
C LYS A 18 -8.89 2.66 5.42
N PRO A 19 -8.92 3.27 4.22
CA PRO A 19 -9.60 4.55 4.02
C PRO A 19 -11.08 4.62 4.43
N THR A 20 -11.79 3.47 4.41
CA THR A 20 -13.18 3.38 4.85
C THR A 20 -13.36 3.54 6.37
N GLU A 21 -12.30 3.35 7.14
CA GLU A 21 -12.27 3.43 8.61
C GLU A 21 -11.46 4.65 9.09
N ASP A 22 -10.36 4.95 8.40
CA ASP A 22 -9.36 5.93 8.84
C ASP A 22 -9.45 7.30 8.15
N GLY A 23 -10.28 7.43 7.12
CA GLY A 23 -10.33 8.60 6.25
C GLY A 23 -9.42 8.50 5.02
N PHE A 24 -9.64 9.38 4.05
CA PHE A 24 -8.94 9.39 2.75
C PHE A 24 -8.31 10.76 2.42
N ASP A 25 -8.05 11.59 3.43
CA ASP A 25 -7.33 12.85 3.23
C ASP A 25 -5.81 12.65 3.32
N VAL A 26 -5.06 13.57 2.70
CA VAL A 26 -3.59 13.62 2.74
C VAL A 26 -3.07 13.70 4.18
N ASN A 27 -3.80 14.38 5.07
CA ASN A 27 -3.45 14.48 6.48
C ASN A 27 -3.60 13.14 7.20
N ASP A 28 -4.63 12.35 6.89
CA ASP A 28 -4.82 11.00 7.43
C ASP A 28 -3.73 10.06 6.92
N PHE A 29 -3.37 10.19 5.63
CA PHE A 29 -2.26 9.45 5.04
C PHE A 29 -0.95 9.74 5.76
N HIS A 30 -0.56 11.01 5.92
CA HIS A 30 0.69 11.36 6.61
C HIS A 30 0.67 10.98 8.10
N ARG A 31 -0.48 11.04 8.77
CA ARG A 31 -0.60 10.59 10.17
C ARG A 31 -0.30 9.10 10.33
N LEU A 32 -0.71 8.28 9.36
CA LEU A 32 -0.66 6.81 9.47
C LEU A 32 0.58 6.18 8.82
N TYR A 33 1.04 6.73 7.69
CA TYR A 33 2.10 6.16 6.84
C TYR A 33 3.50 6.74 7.08
N ASN A 34 3.62 7.95 7.63
CA ASN A 34 4.92 8.56 7.87
C ASN A 34 5.78 7.69 8.81
N ASN A 35 7.07 7.57 8.48
CA ASN A 35 8.05 6.80 9.26
C ASN A 35 7.69 5.31 9.45
N ARG A 36 6.70 4.78 8.72
CA ARG A 36 6.50 3.34 8.62
C ARG A 36 7.63 2.76 7.78
N GLY A 37 8.07 1.55 8.10
CA GLY A 37 9.06 0.83 7.31
C GLY A 37 8.50 0.45 5.93
N THR A 38 8.90 -0.70 5.41
CA THR A 38 8.34 -1.21 4.15
C THR A 38 6.81 -1.26 4.19
N THR A 39 6.16 -0.66 3.19
CA THR A 39 4.70 -0.64 3.05
C THR A 39 4.24 -1.35 1.79
N LEU A 40 3.14 -2.08 1.91
CA LEU A 40 2.36 -2.60 0.78
C LEU A 40 1.05 -1.81 0.72
N THR A 41 0.78 -1.21 -0.43
CA THR A 41 -0.46 -0.49 -0.72
C THR A 41 -1.31 -1.34 -1.66
N LEU A 42 -2.59 -1.49 -1.34
CA LEU A 42 -3.57 -2.20 -2.18
C LEU A 42 -4.74 -1.26 -2.47
N ILE A 43 -5.09 -1.09 -3.74
CA ILE A 43 -6.17 -0.23 -4.19
C ILE A 43 -7.14 -1.07 -5.01
N GLN A 44 -8.38 -1.21 -4.52
CA GLN A 44 -9.45 -1.86 -5.26
C GLN A 44 -10.33 -0.79 -5.91
N ILE A 45 -10.37 -0.78 -7.25
CA ILE A 45 -11.33 0.03 -8.00
C ILE A 45 -12.59 -0.81 -8.20
N ARG A 46 -13.69 -0.35 -7.60
CA ARG A 46 -15.03 -0.92 -7.82
C ARG A 46 -15.70 -0.18 -8.96
N ASN A 47 -16.08 -0.89 -10.01
CA ASN A 47 -16.78 -0.27 -11.12
C ASN A 47 -18.29 -0.29 -10.85
N TYR A 48 -18.85 0.83 -10.40
CA TYR A 48 -20.27 0.95 -10.12
C TYR A 48 -21.15 0.98 -11.39
N LEU A 49 -20.53 1.23 -12.56
CA LEU A 49 -21.21 1.08 -13.84
C LEU A 49 -21.14 -0.40 -14.25
N HIS A 50 -22.31 -1.06 -14.25
CA HIS A 50 -22.54 -2.46 -14.66
C HIS A 50 -21.98 -2.86 -16.05
N MET A 51 -21.28 -1.97 -16.75
CA MET A 51 -20.68 -2.21 -18.06
C MET A 51 -19.27 -2.84 -18.00
N LYS A 52 -18.62 -2.92 -16.82
CA LYS A 52 -17.35 -3.64 -16.66
C LYS A 52 -17.45 -4.73 -15.59
N LYS A 53 -17.15 -5.97 -15.99
CA LYS A 53 -17.35 -7.22 -15.23
C LYS A 53 -16.34 -7.48 -14.11
N HIS A 54 -15.32 -6.64 -13.93
CA HIS A 54 -14.20 -6.94 -13.03
C HIS A 54 -13.78 -5.72 -12.23
N ASP A 55 -13.80 -5.88 -10.91
CA ASP A 55 -13.03 -5.04 -10.01
C ASP A 55 -11.55 -5.18 -10.34
N SER A 56 -10.84 -4.07 -10.38
CA SER A 56 -9.40 -4.05 -10.64
C SER A 56 -8.67 -3.79 -9.33
N ILE A 57 -7.66 -4.61 -9.03
CA ILE A 57 -6.77 -4.39 -7.90
C ILE A 57 -5.44 -3.90 -8.46
N PHE A 58 -4.98 -2.78 -7.92
CA PHE A 58 -3.63 -2.26 -8.11
C PHE A 58 -2.89 -2.39 -6.81
N ASP A 59 -1.58 -2.64 -6.90
CA ASP A 59 -0.70 -2.67 -5.75
C ASP A 59 0.50 -1.75 -5.94
N GLY A 60 1.18 -1.48 -4.83
CA GLY A 60 2.44 -0.77 -4.82
C GLY A 60 3.24 -1.20 -3.60
N TYR A 61 4.52 -1.50 -3.81
CA TYR A 61 5.45 -1.86 -2.75
C TYR A 61 6.49 -0.76 -2.60
N THR A 62 6.65 -0.25 -1.38
CA THR A 62 7.60 0.81 -1.07
C THR A 62 8.59 0.30 -0.04
N THR A 63 9.88 0.25 -0.38
CA THR A 63 10.92 -0.21 0.55
C THR A 63 11.31 0.86 1.57
N LYS A 64 11.29 2.13 1.16
CA LYS A 64 11.63 3.29 1.97
C LYS A 64 10.42 3.87 2.70
N PRO A 65 10.60 4.36 3.93
CA PRO A 65 9.54 5.08 4.65
C PRO A 65 9.03 6.31 3.90
N TRP A 66 7.73 6.57 4.03
CA TRP A 66 7.14 7.82 3.56
C TRP A 66 7.67 8.99 4.39
N PRO A 67 8.21 10.06 3.75
CA PRO A 67 8.73 11.21 4.47
C PRO A 67 7.58 12.05 5.05
N SER A 68 7.83 12.65 6.22
CA SER A 68 6.91 13.61 6.82
C SER A 68 6.94 15.00 6.20
N GLN A 69 7.84 15.23 5.24
CA GLN A 69 8.03 16.48 4.51
C GLN A 69 8.19 16.20 3.02
N HIS A 70 7.93 17.20 2.18
CA HIS A 70 7.99 17.11 0.72
C HIS A 70 9.29 16.46 0.22
N GLY A 71 9.16 15.54 -0.73
CA GLY A 71 10.29 14.87 -1.38
C GLY A 71 9.84 13.60 -2.11
N PHE A 72 10.70 13.11 -3.00
CA PHE A 72 10.50 11.83 -3.67
C PHE A 72 11.74 10.96 -3.43
N TYR A 73 11.51 9.68 -3.20
CA TYR A 73 12.57 8.69 -3.18
C TYR A 73 12.40 7.75 -4.35
N HIS A 74 13.51 7.30 -4.88
CA HIS A 74 13.58 6.22 -5.85
C HIS A 74 14.34 5.08 -5.18
N ASP A 75 13.91 3.86 -5.43
CA ASP A 75 14.74 2.71 -5.12
C ASP A 75 15.92 2.70 -6.12
N PRO A 76 17.14 2.35 -5.67
CA PRO A 76 18.30 2.30 -6.54
C PRO A 76 18.18 1.25 -7.65
#